data_AF-A0A3Q0R6Z2-F1
#
_entry.id   AF-A0A3Q0R6Z2-F1
#
_cell.length_a   1.000
_cell.length_b   1.000
_cell.length_c   1.000
_cell.angle_alpha   90.00
_cell.angle_beta   90.00
_cell.angle_gamma   90.00
#
_symmetry.space_group_name_H-M   'P 1'
#
loop_
_entity.id
_entity.type
_entity.pdbx_description
1 polymer ?
#
loop_
_entity_poly.entity_id
_entity_poly.type
_entity_poly.pdbx_seq_one_letter_code
_entity_poly.pdbx_strand_id
1 'polypeptide(L)'
;MAQWQALLKLDSALQSRVCQLYEKRFPREIRHYLCVWIENQDCWRCSFNEPLNLAVLLSECLKEEKQILASVCEVQVSLMLLYLFFSFFVLQIVQRQLVNILKQTHQVVETLTDVELPEWKRRQQLACIGSPAETSLDHLEKWFSTVAEVLLGVHEQLKKLQDLNSKYSITDNIDLPASISEIEKFALPLLMKLLTNALVVVKQPVMQKFPQRPLILKTGVQFSMTVRFLVNIPEFKCKFKVKPNRLGVTEELHIIKFVSEFQHAGQTCNIEASSLPVVVISSTSQVPSAWASIMWWNMLSTSEPWNLSLFINPPPLTWEQLSQALSWQFLTVGQRGLDENQLSMLRDKINENTWIWIDGILDLIKKHLVDLWRDGSIMGFVSRERTRLLLQEKQAGNFLIRFSESSKDGAVTFSWVDQSNEPHVHAIQPYTKKELSVSTLPDIIYRYSLSSQRSRNPLVYLYPDIPKDTAFGRYKSCGITSRLTADHFKKSREQNNVMCCKNVITITV
;
A
#
# COMPACT_ATOMS: atom_id res chain seq x y z
N MET A 1 -57.53 22.86 35.93
CA MET A 1 -58.38 22.98 34.72
C MET A 1 -59.60 22.11 34.93
N ALA A 2 -60.78 22.54 34.49
CA ALA A 2 -62.00 21.73 34.62
C ALA A 2 -61.90 20.46 33.75
N GLN A 3 -62.39 19.33 34.25
CA GLN A 3 -62.51 18.05 33.55
C GLN A 3 -63.20 18.22 32.19
N TRP A 4 -64.22 19.09 32.13
CA TRP A 4 -64.92 19.45 30.90
C TRP A 4 -64.01 20.02 29.80
N GLN A 5 -63.06 20.87 30.18
CA GLN A 5 -62.13 21.48 29.22
C GLN A 5 -61.16 20.45 28.63
N ALA A 6 -60.89 19.35 29.35
CA ALA A 6 -60.09 18.24 28.83
C ALA A 6 -60.89 17.39 27.82
N LEU A 7 -62.18 17.16 28.08
CA LEU A 7 -63.07 16.43 27.18
C LEU A 7 -63.31 17.15 25.84
N LEU A 8 -63.41 18.48 25.86
CA LEU A 8 -63.57 19.30 24.65
C LEU A 8 -62.34 19.31 23.73
N LYS A 9 -61.19 18.80 24.20
CA LYS A 9 -59.96 18.66 23.41
C LYS A 9 -59.80 17.27 22.78
N LEU A 10 -60.73 16.35 23.04
CA LEU A 10 -60.71 15.00 22.49
C LEU A 10 -61.11 14.99 21.00
N ASP A 11 -60.88 13.87 20.30
CA ASP A 11 -61.25 13.72 18.90
C ASP A 11 -62.78 13.77 18.66
N SER A 12 -63.20 13.91 17.40
CA SER A 12 -64.62 14.02 17.03
C SER A 12 -65.47 12.79 17.37
N ALA A 13 -64.88 11.59 17.44
CA ALA A 13 -65.59 10.35 17.77
C ALA A 13 -65.85 10.24 19.28
N LEU A 14 -64.85 10.58 20.11
CA LEU A 14 -64.97 10.64 21.56
C LEU A 14 -65.84 11.82 22.00
N GLN A 15 -65.77 12.95 21.30
CA GLN A 15 -66.70 14.06 21.51
C GLN A 15 -68.13 13.65 21.19
N SER A 16 -68.37 12.87 20.13
CA SER A 16 -69.69 12.31 19.81
C SER A 16 -70.20 11.40 20.94
N ARG A 17 -69.32 10.56 21.50
CA ARG A 17 -69.64 9.72 22.66
C ARG A 17 -69.96 10.55 23.91
N VAL A 18 -69.23 11.63 24.17
CA VAL A 18 -69.55 12.59 25.24
C VAL A 18 -70.89 13.30 24.96
N CYS A 19 -71.22 13.62 23.71
CA CYS A 19 -72.53 14.20 23.36
C CYS A 19 -73.68 13.23 23.66
N GLN A 20 -73.51 11.95 23.35
CA GLN A 20 -74.50 10.90 23.63
C GLN A 20 -74.74 10.70 25.14
N LEU A 21 -73.74 10.94 26.00
CA LEU A 21 -73.91 10.86 27.46
C LEU A 21 -74.93 11.86 27.99
N TYR A 22 -74.96 13.06 27.41
CA TYR A 22 -75.81 14.16 27.84
C TYR A 22 -77.17 14.19 27.11
N GLU A 23 -77.28 13.49 25.98
CA GLU A 23 -78.48 13.45 25.16
C GLU A 23 -79.66 12.86 25.96
N LYS A 24 -80.72 13.66 26.14
CA LYS A 24 -81.94 13.34 26.91
C LYS A 24 -81.76 13.09 28.42
N ARG A 25 -80.56 13.24 28.98
CA ARG A 25 -80.27 13.07 30.43
C ARG A 25 -80.09 14.39 31.17
N PHE A 26 -79.22 15.27 30.66
CA PHE A 26 -78.91 16.55 31.30
C PHE A 26 -78.47 17.60 30.26
N PRO A 27 -78.96 18.85 30.30
CA PRO A 27 -78.61 19.87 29.31
C PRO A 27 -77.10 20.15 29.27
N ARG A 28 -76.51 19.99 28.08
CA ARG A 28 -75.07 20.15 27.86
C ARG A 28 -74.61 21.60 28.09
N GLU A 29 -75.47 22.56 27.82
CA GLU A 29 -75.22 23.98 28.01
C GLU A 29 -74.96 24.29 29.49
N ILE A 30 -75.74 23.67 30.39
CA ILE A 30 -75.56 23.82 31.85
C ILE A 30 -74.25 23.16 32.29
N ARG A 31 -73.94 21.96 31.77
CA ARG A 31 -72.65 21.28 32.01
C ARG A 31 -71.46 22.12 31.54
N HIS A 32 -71.61 22.86 30.45
CA HIS A 32 -70.57 23.69 29.84
C HIS A 32 -70.32 24.99 30.61
N TYR A 33 -71.37 25.77 30.91
CA TYR A 33 -71.23 27.06 31.60
C TYR A 33 -70.89 26.92 33.08
N LEU A 34 -71.36 25.85 33.74
CA LEU A 34 -71.14 25.63 35.17
C LEU A 34 -70.11 24.53 35.47
N CYS A 35 -69.26 24.15 34.49
CA CYS A 35 -68.34 23.02 34.61
C CYS A 35 -67.46 23.04 35.87
N VAL A 36 -66.82 24.18 36.16
CA VAL A 36 -65.95 24.34 37.34
C VAL A 36 -66.74 24.21 38.65
N TRP A 37 -67.96 24.77 38.69
CA TRP A 37 -68.79 24.75 39.88
C TRP A 37 -69.32 23.34 40.17
N ILE A 38 -69.78 22.63 39.13
CA ILE A 38 -70.33 21.25 39.21
C ILE A 38 -69.25 20.27 39.68
N GLU A 39 -68.03 20.41 39.17
CA GLU A 39 -66.89 19.53 39.47
C GLU A 39 -66.32 19.73 40.88
N ASN A 40 -66.54 20.91 41.49
CA ASN A 40 -66.07 21.27 42.83
C ASN A 40 -67.09 20.95 43.95
N GLN A 41 -68.26 20.41 43.64
CA GLN A 41 -69.23 20.02 44.67
C GLN A 41 -68.89 18.63 45.25
N ASP A 42 -68.49 18.58 46.52
CA ASP A 42 -68.30 17.31 47.27
C ASP A 42 -69.63 16.63 47.65
N CYS A 43 -70.73 17.38 47.55
CA CYS A 43 -72.01 17.07 48.20
C CYS A 43 -72.90 16.05 47.47
N TRP A 44 -72.52 15.58 46.27
CA TRP A 44 -73.34 14.60 45.53
C TRP A 44 -73.39 13.22 46.20
N ARG A 45 -72.54 12.95 47.22
CA ARG A 45 -72.55 11.68 48.00
C ARG A 45 -73.54 11.66 49.16
N CYS A 46 -74.05 12.81 49.60
CA CYS A 46 -74.87 12.91 50.80
C CYS A 46 -76.14 13.74 50.52
N SER A 47 -77.23 13.10 50.09
CA SER A 47 -78.56 13.72 50.17
C SER A 47 -79.65 12.64 50.30
N PHE A 48 -80.20 12.54 51.51
CA PHE A 48 -81.27 11.62 51.91
C PHE A 48 -82.68 12.22 51.74
N ASN A 49 -82.86 13.32 51.00
CA ASN A 49 -84.18 13.87 50.66
C ASN A 49 -84.12 14.67 49.34
N GLU A 50 -85.15 14.54 48.50
CA GLU A 50 -85.22 14.95 47.08
C GLU A 50 -84.84 16.43 46.77
N PRO A 51 -84.24 16.74 45.59
CA PRO A 51 -84.36 16.04 44.29
C PRO A 51 -83.22 15.04 44.02
N LEU A 52 -83.48 13.75 44.25
CA LEU A 52 -82.50 12.67 44.11
C LEU A 52 -82.12 12.37 42.65
N ASN A 53 -82.98 12.64 41.68
CA ASN A 53 -82.80 12.11 40.32
C ASN A 53 -81.69 12.84 39.53
N LEU A 54 -81.64 14.17 39.61
CA LEU A 54 -80.65 14.99 38.89
C LEU A 54 -79.24 14.84 39.45
N ALA A 55 -79.11 14.76 40.78
CA ALA A 55 -77.84 14.54 41.46
C ALA A 55 -77.20 13.20 41.09
N VAL A 56 -78.01 12.13 41.09
CA VAL A 56 -77.56 10.78 40.71
C VAL A 56 -77.17 10.74 39.24
N LEU A 57 -78.00 11.26 38.33
CA LEU A 57 -77.70 11.32 36.90
C LEU A 57 -76.44 12.12 36.58
N LEU A 58 -76.22 13.26 37.24
CA LEU A 58 -75.00 14.05 37.10
C LEU A 58 -73.77 13.29 37.61
N SER A 59 -73.89 12.60 38.74
CA SER A 59 -72.79 11.81 39.31
C SER A 59 -72.40 10.63 38.40
N GLU A 60 -73.37 9.98 37.76
CA GLU A 60 -73.16 8.92 36.77
C GLU A 60 -72.48 9.47 35.52
N CYS A 61 -72.97 10.61 34.99
CA CYS A 61 -72.35 11.26 33.83
C CYS A 61 -70.90 11.67 34.12
N LEU A 62 -70.60 12.27 35.27
CA LEU A 62 -69.24 12.65 35.67
C LEU A 62 -68.33 11.42 35.85
N LYS A 63 -68.86 10.29 36.29
CA LYS A 63 -68.13 9.03 36.43
C LYS A 63 -67.78 8.43 35.06
N GLU A 64 -68.73 8.42 34.13
CA GLU A 64 -68.50 7.95 32.76
C GLU A 64 -67.53 8.87 31.99
N GLU A 65 -67.62 10.18 32.19
CA GLU A 65 -66.63 11.14 31.66
C GLU A 65 -65.20 10.84 32.16
N LYS A 66 -65.04 10.53 33.46
CA LYS A 66 -63.74 10.14 34.03
C LYS A 66 -63.23 8.84 33.43
N GLN A 67 -64.13 7.89 33.14
CA GLN A 67 -63.78 6.62 32.49
C GLN A 67 -63.34 6.81 31.03
N ILE A 68 -63.98 7.73 30.28
CA ILE A 68 -63.54 8.10 28.93
C ILE A 68 -62.14 8.71 28.98
N LEU A 69 -61.90 9.69 29.85
CA LEU A 69 -60.57 10.30 30.02
C LEU A 69 -59.50 9.28 30.45
N ALA A 70 -59.83 8.35 31.34
CA ALA A 70 -58.93 7.28 31.77
C ALA A 70 -58.55 6.36 30.60
N SER A 71 -59.51 5.95 29.76
CA SER A 71 -59.25 5.10 28.59
C SER A 71 -58.35 5.77 27.54
N VAL A 72 -58.50 7.09 27.34
CA VAL A 72 -57.62 7.87 26.44
C VAL A 72 -56.20 7.94 27.02
N CYS A 73 -56.09 8.15 28.34
CA CYS A 73 -54.81 8.18 29.03
C CYS A 73 -54.08 6.82 28.92
N GLU A 74 -54.79 5.69 29.09
CA GLU A 74 -54.24 4.35 28.94
C GLU A 74 -53.72 4.07 27.52
N VAL A 75 -54.48 4.46 26.48
CA VAL A 75 -54.05 4.30 25.08
C VAL A 75 -52.81 5.16 24.79
N GLN A 76 -52.76 6.40 25.28
CA GLN A 76 -51.64 7.30 25.06
C GLN A 76 -50.37 6.84 25.79
N VAL A 77 -50.50 6.33 27.01
CA VAL A 77 -49.39 5.70 27.75
C VAL A 77 -48.93 4.42 27.04
N SER A 78 -49.85 3.60 26.52
CA SER A 78 -49.52 2.39 25.76
C SER A 78 -48.73 2.72 24.48
N LEU A 79 -49.14 3.74 23.72
CA LEU A 79 -48.40 4.24 22.56
C LEU A 79 -47.01 4.77 22.92
N MET A 80 -46.89 5.50 24.05
CA MET A 80 -45.60 6.00 24.53
C MET A 80 -44.66 4.86 24.96
N LEU A 81 -45.20 3.83 25.63
CA LEU A 81 -44.46 2.62 25.99
C LEU A 81 -44.04 1.82 24.76
N LEU A 82 -44.89 1.71 23.73
CA LEU A 82 -44.56 1.04 22.48
C LEU A 82 -43.43 1.77 21.74
N TYR A 83 -43.47 3.11 21.72
CA TYR A 83 -42.40 3.92 21.14
C TYR A 83 -41.08 3.76 21.91
N LEU A 84 -41.12 3.79 23.24
CA LEU A 84 -39.95 3.56 24.09
C LEU A 84 -39.38 2.14 23.89
N PHE A 85 -40.24 1.12 23.83
CA PHE A 85 -39.83 -0.26 23.57
C PHE A 85 -39.19 -0.42 22.19
N PHE A 86 -39.77 0.19 21.17
CA PHE A 86 -39.21 0.19 19.81
C PHE A 86 -37.86 0.91 19.76
N SER A 87 -37.76 2.09 20.38
CA SER A 87 -36.50 2.84 20.49
C SER A 87 -35.42 2.04 21.22
N PHE A 88 -35.78 1.35 22.30
CA PHE A 88 -34.88 0.49 23.06
C PHE A 88 -34.41 -0.71 22.23
N PHE A 89 -35.32 -1.37 21.52
CA PHE A 89 -35.00 -2.52 20.67
C PHE A 89 -34.07 -2.14 19.52
N VAL A 90 -34.33 -1.00 18.85
CA VAL A 90 -33.47 -0.46 17.80
C VAL A 90 -32.08 -0.14 18.35
N LEU A 91 -31.98 0.44 19.54
CA LEU A 91 -30.71 0.76 20.19
C LEU A 91 -29.87 -0.49 20.48
N GLN A 92 -30.49 -1.56 21.01
CA GLN A 92 -29.80 -2.84 21.22
C GLN A 92 -29.31 -3.47 19.91
N ILE A 93 -30.11 -3.41 18.84
CA ILE A 93 -29.69 -3.91 17.52
C ILE A 93 -28.48 -3.13 17.02
N VAL A 94 -28.51 -1.79 17.08
CA VAL A 94 -27.41 -0.94 16.63
C VAL A 94 -26.12 -1.26 17.40
N GLN A 95 -26.20 -1.39 18.72
CA GLN A 95 -25.05 -1.74 19.56
C GLN A 95 -24.45 -3.10 19.17
N ARG A 96 -25.29 -4.13 18.98
CA ARG A 96 -24.83 -5.46 18.57
C ARG A 96 -24.17 -5.44 17.18
N GLN A 97 -24.71 -4.64 16.26
CA GLN A 97 -24.13 -4.46 14.93
C GLN A 97 -22.75 -3.76 15.00
N LEU A 98 -22.61 -2.71 15.82
CA LEU A 98 -21.34 -2.02 16.03
C LEU A 98 -20.24 -2.94 16.57
N VAL A 99 -20.56 -3.77 17.56
CA VAL A 99 -19.62 -4.77 18.10
C VAL A 99 -19.22 -5.80 17.03
N ASN A 100 -20.17 -6.28 16.24
CA ASN A 100 -19.88 -7.21 15.15
C ASN A 100 -18.98 -6.59 14.07
N ILE A 101 -19.27 -5.34 13.66
CA ILE A 101 -18.45 -4.59 12.72
C ILE A 101 -17.03 -4.46 13.26
N LEU A 102 -16.87 -4.05 14.52
CA LEU A 102 -15.54 -3.91 15.12
C LEU A 102 -14.78 -5.24 15.21
N LYS A 103 -15.45 -6.35 15.51
CA LYS A 103 -14.83 -7.67 15.53
C LYS A 103 -14.33 -8.09 14.15
N GLN A 104 -15.10 -7.81 13.10
CA GLN A 104 -14.67 -8.06 11.72
C GLN A 104 -13.52 -7.12 11.33
N THR A 105 -13.65 -5.83 11.66
CA THR A 105 -12.61 -4.83 11.40
C THR A 105 -11.31 -5.17 12.10
N HIS A 106 -11.34 -5.73 13.31
CA HIS A 106 -10.14 -6.22 14.01
C HIS A 106 -9.38 -7.25 13.18
N GLN A 107 -10.08 -8.28 12.68
CA GLN A 107 -9.47 -9.32 11.84
C GLN A 107 -8.89 -8.75 10.54
N VAL A 108 -9.58 -7.79 9.93
CA VAL A 108 -9.10 -7.11 8.73
C VAL A 108 -7.86 -6.27 9.03
N VAL A 109 -7.85 -5.52 10.14
CA VAL A 109 -6.69 -4.72 10.57
C VAL A 109 -5.49 -5.63 10.82
N GLU A 110 -5.65 -6.76 11.51
CA GLU A 110 -4.57 -7.74 11.71
C GLU A 110 -4.05 -8.29 10.38
N THR A 111 -4.94 -8.67 9.47
CA THR A 111 -4.53 -9.16 8.15
C THR A 111 -3.75 -8.10 7.36
N LEU A 112 -4.22 -6.84 7.41
CA LEU A 112 -3.56 -5.72 6.71
C LEU A 112 -2.20 -5.38 7.31
N THR A 113 -2.06 -5.34 8.64
CA THR A 113 -0.81 -4.93 9.30
C THR A 113 0.20 -6.06 9.41
N ASP A 114 -0.27 -7.30 9.59
CA ASP A 114 0.58 -8.43 10.00
C ASP A 114 0.86 -9.39 8.83
N VAL A 115 0.12 -9.30 7.71
CA VAL A 115 0.33 -10.12 6.50
C VAL A 115 0.58 -9.26 5.26
N GLU A 116 -0.42 -8.49 4.81
CA GLU A 116 -0.37 -7.79 3.52
C GLU A 116 0.72 -6.72 3.44
N LEU A 117 0.85 -5.90 4.50
CA LEU A 117 1.86 -4.86 4.57
C LEU A 117 3.30 -5.45 4.64
N PRO A 118 3.60 -6.44 5.51
CA PRO A 118 4.89 -7.13 5.50
C PRO A 118 5.21 -7.79 4.15
N GLU A 119 4.25 -8.45 3.51
CA GLU A 119 4.45 -9.05 2.19
C GLU A 119 4.75 -8.00 1.12
N TRP A 120 4.07 -6.86 1.13
CA TRP A 120 4.41 -5.74 0.26
C TRP A 120 5.80 -5.18 0.54
N LYS A 121 6.17 -4.98 1.81
CA LYS A 121 7.53 -4.55 2.20
C LYS A 121 8.58 -5.54 1.66
N ARG A 122 8.32 -6.84 1.75
CA ARG A 122 9.18 -7.90 1.21
C ARG A 122 9.29 -7.83 -0.32
N ARG A 123 8.18 -7.66 -1.04
CA ARG A 123 8.19 -7.45 -2.50
C ARG A 123 8.96 -6.20 -2.89
N GLN A 124 8.79 -5.10 -2.17
CA GLN A 124 9.55 -3.86 -2.40
C GLN A 124 11.05 -4.06 -2.19
N GLN A 125 11.44 -4.76 -1.13
CA GLN A 125 12.82 -5.12 -0.82
C GLN A 125 13.48 -5.90 -1.98
N LEU A 126 12.78 -6.90 -2.50
CA LEU A 126 13.22 -7.69 -3.66
C LEU A 126 13.25 -6.86 -4.96
N ALA A 127 12.26 -6.00 -5.17
CA ALA A 127 12.20 -5.12 -6.33
C ALA A 127 13.36 -4.11 -6.33
N CYS A 128 13.81 -3.66 -5.14
CA CYS A 128 14.98 -2.78 -5.03
C CYS A 128 16.24 -3.40 -5.63
N ILE A 129 16.38 -4.73 -5.59
CA ILE A 129 17.51 -5.46 -6.19
C ILE A 129 17.20 -6.01 -7.59
N GLY A 130 16.09 -5.60 -8.22
CA GLY A 130 15.78 -5.92 -9.62
C GLY A 130 14.74 -7.03 -9.83
N SER A 131 14.07 -7.50 -8.78
CA SER A 131 12.92 -8.42 -8.95
C SER A 131 11.80 -7.75 -9.75
N PRO A 132 11.16 -8.46 -10.70
CA PRO A 132 10.03 -7.94 -11.48
C PRO A 132 8.71 -7.89 -10.71
N ALA A 133 8.74 -8.04 -9.37
CA ALA A 133 7.54 -8.04 -8.54
C ALA A 133 6.78 -6.70 -8.62
N GLU A 134 5.46 -6.77 -8.65
CA GLU A 134 4.60 -5.59 -8.56
C GLU A 134 4.70 -4.97 -7.16
N THR A 135 4.95 -3.66 -7.12
CA THR A 135 5.12 -2.87 -5.88
C THR A 135 4.12 -1.73 -5.77
N SER A 136 3.04 -1.78 -6.57
CA SER A 136 1.95 -0.80 -6.51
C SER A 136 1.33 -0.79 -5.11
N LEU A 137 0.96 0.41 -4.65
CA LEU A 137 0.33 0.62 -3.35
C LEU A 137 -1.18 0.84 -3.45
N ASP A 138 -1.75 0.79 -4.65
CA ASP A 138 -3.11 1.25 -4.89
C ASP A 138 -4.15 0.42 -4.13
N HIS A 139 -3.95 -0.91 -4.08
CA HIS A 139 -4.80 -1.81 -3.28
C HIS A 139 -4.65 -1.56 -1.78
N LEU A 140 -3.42 -1.46 -1.29
CA LEU A 140 -3.14 -1.19 0.13
C LEU A 140 -3.68 0.15 0.57
N GLU A 141 -3.46 1.22 -0.20
CA GLU A 141 -4.01 2.55 0.10
C GLU A 141 -5.54 2.52 0.14
N LYS A 142 -6.18 1.82 -0.82
CA LYS A 142 -7.63 1.65 -0.82
C LYS A 142 -8.10 0.92 0.44
N TRP A 143 -7.50 -0.20 0.81
CA TRP A 143 -7.89 -0.97 1.99
C TRP A 143 -7.66 -0.21 3.29
N PHE A 144 -6.49 0.42 3.46
CA PHE A 144 -6.18 1.24 4.64
C PHE A 144 -7.17 2.41 4.76
N SER A 145 -7.50 3.07 3.65
CA SER A 145 -8.46 4.18 3.65
C SER A 145 -9.88 3.72 4.00
N THR A 146 -10.37 2.64 3.38
CA THR A 146 -11.71 2.10 3.69
C THR A 146 -11.84 1.63 5.13
N VAL A 147 -10.83 0.94 5.68
CA VAL A 147 -10.86 0.51 7.07
C VAL A 147 -10.82 1.69 8.04
N ALA A 148 -10.00 2.71 7.74
CA ALA A 148 -9.98 3.94 8.53
C ALA A 148 -11.32 4.68 8.49
N GLU A 149 -11.98 4.76 7.32
CA GLU A 149 -13.33 5.34 7.19
C GLU A 149 -14.37 4.59 8.02
N VAL A 150 -14.33 3.25 8.05
CA VAL A 150 -15.22 2.43 8.89
C VAL A 150 -14.97 2.71 10.38
N LEU A 151 -13.71 2.77 10.81
CA LEU A 151 -13.36 3.03 12.22
C LEU A 151 -13.78 4.45 12.66
N LEU A 152 -13.58 5.45 11.80
CA LEU A 152 -14.04 6.82 12.03
C LEU A 152 -15.57 6.91 12.05
N GLY A 153 -16.24 6.22 11.12
CA GLY A 153 -17.70 6.13 11.09
C GLY A 153 -18.26 5.51 12.38
N VAL A 154 -17.63 4.45 12.90
CA VAL A 154 -18.00 3.86 14.20
C VAL A 154 -17.83 4.88 15.33
N HIS A 155 -16.73 5.63 15.36
CA HIS A 155 -16.51 6.67 16.37
C HIS A 155 -17.58 7.78 16.30
N GLU A 156 -17.96 8.23 15.11
CA GLU A 156 -19.04 9.22 14.95
C GLU A 156 -20.41 8.68 15.40
N GLN A 157 -20.72 7.41 15.14
CA GLN A 157 -21.97 6.80 15.60
C GLN A 157 -21.99 6.70 17.12
N LEU A 158 -20.87 6.34 17.76
CA LEU A 158 -20.77 6.32 19.21
C LEU A 158 -20.99 7.71 19.81
N LYS A 159 -20.43 8.75 19.20
CA LYS A 159 -20.65 10.13 19.65
C LYS A 159 -22.14 10.55 19.56
N LYS A 160 -22.81 10.19 18.46
CA LYS A 160 -24.27 10.42 18.31
C LYS A 160 -25.08 9.66 19.37
N LEU A 161 -24.66 8.44 19.71
CA LEU A 161 -25.29 7.65 20.77
C LEU A 161 -25.08 8.28 22.16
N GLN A 162 -23.89 8.83 22.44
CA GLN A 162 -23.62 9.59 23.67
C GLN A 162 -24.48 10.87 23.75
N ASP A 163 -24.62 11.61 22.64
CA ASP A 163 -25.45 12.81 22.57
C ASP A 163 -26.94 12.50 22.78
N LEU A 164 -27.42 11.37 22.25
CA LEU A 164 -28.79 10.90 22.49
C LEU A 164 -28.98 10.49 23.95
N ASN A 165 -28.01 9.80 24.55
CA ASN A 165 -28.08 9.41 25.95
C ASN A 165 -28.15 10.63 26.89
N SER A 166 -27.36 11.68 26.61
CA SER A 166 -27.38 12.91 27.43
C SER A 166 -28.67 13.73 27.29
N LYS A 167 -29.37 13.64 26.15
CA LYS A 167 -30.65 14.34 25.92
C LYS A 167 -31.85 13.68 26.59
N TYR A 168 -31.84 12.36 26.73
CA TYR A 168 -33.02 11.60 27.14
C TYR A 168 -32.95 11.01 28.54
N SER A 169 -31.84 11.18 29.28
CA SER A 169 -31.61 10.69 30.66
C SER A 169 -32.46 9.47 31.00
N ILE A 170 -32.24 8.37 30.29
CA ILE A 170 -32.96 7.12 30.53
C ILE A 170 -32.46 6.61 31.88
N THR A 171 -33.26 6.83 32.92
CA THR A 171 -32.93 6.46 34.29
C THR A 171 -32.89 4.93 34.48
N ASP A 172 -31.76 4.51 35.04
CA ASP A 172 -31.58 3.49 36.08
C ASP A 172 -31.70 1.99 35.77
N ASN A 173 -31.76 1.52 34.52
CA ASN A 173 -31.64 0.06 34.28
C ASN A 173 -30.86 -0.35 33.01
N ILE A 174 -30.16 0.57 32.34
CA ILE A 174 -29.39 0.26 31.14
C ILE A 174 -28.00 0.85 31.27
N ASP A 175 -26.99 -0.01 31.44
CA ASP A 175 -25.55 0.32 31.44
C ASP A 175 -25.05 0.72 30.03
N LEU A 176 -25.85 1.49 29.29
CA LEU A 176 -25.51 2.02 27.97
C LEU A 176 -24.21 2.84 28.00
N PRO A 177 -23.96 3.72 29.00
CA PRO A 177 -22.71 4.48 29.07
C PRO A 177 -21.47 3.59 29.20
N ALA A 178 -21.56 2.52 29.99
CA ALA A 178 -20.46 1.58 30.19
C ALA A 178 -20.15 0.85 28.88
N SER A 179 -21.18 0.38 28.19
CA SER A 179 -21.02 -0.33 26.92
C SER A 179 -20.49 0.55 25.78
N ILE A 180 -20.88 1.83 25.71
CA ILE A 180 -20.34 2.78 24.73
C ILE A 180 -18.85 3.02 25.00
N SER A 181 -18.48 3.20 26.27
CA SER A 181 -17.08 3.38 26.68
C SER A 181 -16.23 2.15 26.34
N GLU A 182 -16.76 0.93 26.52
CA GLU A 182 -16.10 -0.31 26.12
C GLU A 182 -15.88 -0.41 24.61
N ILE A 183 -16.88 -0.05 23.80
CA ILE A 183 -16.78 -0.06 22.34
C ILE A 183 -15.75 0.98 21.86
N GLU A 184 -15.74 2.17 22.45
CA GLU A 184 -14.77 3.22 22.14
C GLU A 184 -13.34 2.81 22.54
N LYS A 185 -13.19 2.15 23.70
CA LYS A 185 -11.93 1.56 24.17
C LYS A 185 -11.41 0.45 23.26
N PHE A 186 -12.27 -0.20 22.48
CA PHE A 186 -11.87 -1.19 21.48
C PHE A 186 -11.56 -0.56 20.11
N ALA A 187 -12.32 0.45 19.68
CA ALA A 187 -12.15 1.10 18.38
C ALA A 187 -10.88 1.97 18.29
N LEU A 188 -10.55 2.73 19.34
CA LEU A 188 -9.39 3.63 19.33
C LEU A 188 -8.06 2.89 19.16
N PRO A 189 -7.75 1.79 19.89
CA PRO A 189 -6.52 1.03 19.67
C PRO A 189 -6.40 0.45 18.25
N LEU A 190 -7.51 0.04 17.64
CA LEU A 190 -7.53 -0.45 16.26
C LEU A 190 -7.17 0.66 15.26
N LEU A 191 -7.76 1.84 15.44
CA LEU A 191 -7.43 3.00 14.62
C LEU A 191 -5.95 3.39 14.82
N MET A 192 -5.46 3.40 16.06
CA MET A 192 -4.06 3.71 16.33
C MET A 192 -3.11 2.67 15.73
N LYS A 193 -3.41 1.37 15.83
CA LYS A 193 -2.62 0.29 15.17
C LYS A 193 -2.58 0.47 13.66
N LEU A 194 -3.70 0.86 13.04
CA LEU A 194 -3.76 1.12 11.62
C LEU A 194 -2.91 2.35 11.22
N LEU A 195 -3.03 3.46 11.96
CA LEU A 195 -2.33 4.71 11.66
C LEU A 195 -0.81 4.60 11.88
N THR A 196 -0.35 3.89 12.92
CA THR A 196 1.09 3.67 13.15
C THR A 196 1.75 2.89 12.02
N ASN A 197 1.02 1.96 11.40
CA ASN A 197 1.51 1.14 10.28
C ASN A 197 1.26 1.77 8.90
N ALA A 198 0.53 2.88 8.82
CA ALA A 198 0.13 3.49 7.55
C ALA A 198 1.22 4.33 6.88
N LEU A 199 2.29 4.71 7.59
CA LEU A 199 3.40 5.45 6.98
C LEU A 199 4.43 4.48 6.41
N VAL A 200 4.68 4.56 5.11
CA VAL A 200 5.62 3.68 4.42
C VAL A 200 6.57 4.46 3.54
N VAL A 201 7.80 3.95 3.41
CA VAL A 201 8.77 4.43 2.40
C VAL A 201 8.40 3.78 1.08
N VAL A 202 7.98 4.55 0.07
CA VAL A 202 7.57 4.04 -1.25
C VAL A 202 8.76 3.96 -2.20
N LYS A 203 9.59 5.00 -2.18
CA LYS A 203 10.81 5.06 -2.98
C LYS A 203 11.98 5.10 -2.02
N GLN A 204 12.75 4.02 -2.00
CA GLN A 204 13.94 3.90 -1.17
C GLN A 204 15.02 4.91 -1.58
N PRO A 205 15.96 5.26 -0.68
CA PRO A 205 17.04 6.21 -0.95
C PRO A 205 17.79 5.90 -2.24
N VAL A 206 17.82 6.86 -3.17
CA VAL A 206 18.50 6.69 -4.46
C VAL A 206 19.16 7.99 -4.91
N MET A 207 20.39 7.87 -5.42
CA MET A 207 21.12 8.97 -6.05
C MET A 207 20.67 9.16 -7.50
N GLN A 208 20.46 10.40 -7.94
CA GLN A 208 20.02 10.70 -9.31
C GLN A 208 20.97 10.15 -10.39
N LYS A 209 22.29 10.14 -10.11
CA LYS A 209 23.31 9.65 -11.03
C LYS A 209 23.29 8.12 -11.18
N PHE A 210 22.71 7.39 -10.22
CA PHE A 210 22.73 5.92 -10.18
C PHE A 210 21.33 5.36 -9.85
N PRO A 211 20.32 5.57 -10.73
CA PRO A 211 18.95 5.15 -10.44
C PRO A 211 18.76 3.62 -10.36
N GLN A 212 19.68 2.85 -10.93
CA GLN A 212 19.65 1.37 -10.92
C GLN A 212 20.30 0.75 -9.68
N ARG A 213 20.86 1.56 -8.79
CA ARG A 213 21.56 1.11 -7.57
C ARG A 213 21.00 1.86 -6.35
N PRO A 214 19.73 1.59 -5.95
CA PRO A 214 19.16 2.16 -4.75
C PRO A 214 19.93 1.70 -3.49
N LEU A 215 19.70 2.35 -2.35
CA LEU A 215 20.32 2.02 -1.04
C LEU A 215 21.84 2.21 -0.97
N ILE A 216 22.46 2.78 -2.00
CA ILE A 216 23.87 3.21 -1.97
C ILE A 216 23.89 4.73 -2.00
N LEU A 217 24.54 5.34 -1.02
CA LEU A 217 24.69 6.80 -0.93
C LEU A 217 26.16 7.19 -0.95
N LYS A 218 26.52 8.17 -1.78
CA LYS A 218 27.87 8.72 -1.80
C LYS A 218 27.95 10.00 -0.97
N THR A 219 28.99 10.13 -0.16
CA THR A 219 29.26 11.37 0.58
C THR A 219 29.38 12.57 -0.37
N GLY A 220 28.71 13.68 -0.02
CA GLY A 220 28.67 14.90 -0.83
C GLY A 220 27.79 14.84 -2.08
N VAL A 221 27.01 13.77 -2.28
CA VAL A 221 26.06 13.65 -3.40
C VAL A 221 24.63 13.65 -2.89
N GLN A 222 23.77 14.43 -3.54
CA GLN A 222 22.35 14.50 -3.20
C GLN A 222 21.63 13.19 -3.53
N PHE A 223 20.66 12.84 -2.69
CA PHE A 223 19.79 11.69 -2.89
C PHE A 223 18.33 12.07 -2.68
N SER A 224 17.45 11.23 -3.20
CA SER A 224 16.01 11.41 -3.07
C SER A 224 15.36 10.17 -2.50
N MET A 225 14.27 10.36 -1.75
CA MET A 225 13.40 9.28 -1.34
C MET A 225 11.97 9.78 -1.13
N THR A 226 11.00 8.86 -1.11
CA THR A 226 9.59 9.22 -1.04
C THR A 226 8.89 8.41 0.05
N VAL A 227 8.21 9.11 0.95
CA VAL A 227 7.31 8.52 1.94
C VAL A 227 5.86 8.79 1.53
N ARG A 228 4.97 7.84 1.85
CA ARG A 228 3.54 7.94 1.60
C ARG A 228 2.78 7.47 2.82
N PHE A 229 1.71 8.19 3.11
CA PHE A 229 0.75 7.79 4.13
C PHE A 229 -0.42 7.08 3.45
N LEU A 230 -0.67 5.82 3.82
CA LEU A 230 -1.64 4.94 3.16
C LEU A 230 -3.10 5.30 3.47
N VAL A 231 -3.38 6.02 4.56
CA VAL A 231 -4.74 6.45 4.87
C VAL A 231 -5.00 7.80 4.20
N ASN A 232 -5.76 7.80 3.11
CA ASN A 232 -6.01 8.98 2.28
C ASN A 232 -7.31 9.72 2.66
N ILE A 233 -7.44 10.09 3.93
CA ILE A 233 -8.63 10.79 4.45
C ILE A 233 -8.29 12.27 4.68
N PRO A 234 -9.13 13.23 4.25
CA PRO A 234 -8.89 14.67 4.38
C PRO A 234 -8.48 15.12 5.78
N GLU A 235 -9.10 14.54 6.81
CA GLU A 235 -8.86 14.80 8.23
C GLU A 235 -7.41 14.58 8.65
N PHE A 236 -6.68 13.70 7.95
CA PHE A 236 -5.30 13.35 8.24
C PHE A 236 -4.29 14.04 7.31
N LYS A 237 -4.72 14.79 6.28
CA LYS A 237 -3.83 15.37 5.25
C LYS A 237 -2.91 16.50 5.75
N CYS A 238 -3.24 17.18 6.84
CA CYS A 238 -2.65 18.49 7.18
C CYS A 238 -1.63 18.53 8.34
N LYS A 239 -1.14 17.40 8.87
CA LYS A 239 -0.33 17.39 10.12
C LYS A 239 1.12 16.89 10.02
N PHE A 240 1.64 16.56 8.84
CA PHE A 240 2.95 15.92 8.72
C PHE A 240 4.12 16.92 8.71
N LYS A 241 4.94 16.92 9.78
CA LYS A 241 6.28 17.54 9.78
C LYS A 241 7.33 16.44 9.97
N VAL A 242 7.84 15.95 8.85
CA VAL A 242 8.84 14.89 8.84
C VAL A 242 10.23 15.49 9.04
N LYS A 243 10.90 15.15 10.15
CA LYS A 243 12.29 15.55 10.41
C LYS A 243 13.23 14.38 10.11
N PRO A 244 14.16 14.50 9.14
CA PRO A 244 15.19 13.48 8.93
C PRO A 244 16.21 13.55 10.06
N ASN A 245 16.56 12.40 10.65
CA ASN A 245 17.66 12.34 11.61
C ASN A 245 19.01 12.40 10.85
N ARG A 246 19.98 13.17 11.38
CA ARG A 246 21.28 13.37 10.71
C ARG A 246 22.09 12.06 10.71
N LEU A 247 22.57 11.63 9.54
CA LEU A 247 23.49 10.51 9.40
C LEU A 247 24.92 10.92 9.77
N GLY A 248 25.59 10.13 10.62
CA GLY A 248 27.05 10.13 10.75
C GLY A 248 27.69 9.33 9.62
N VAL A 249 28.98 9.53 9.36
CA VAL A 249 29.74 8.79 8.34
C VAL A 249 30.49 7.67 9.02
N THR A 250 30.07 6.41 8.84
CA THR A 250 30.84 5.21 9.17
C THR A 250 30.64 4.15 8.09
N GLU A 251 31.53 3.14 8.04
CA GLU A 251 31.47 1.97 7.13
C GLU A 251 30.30 1.01 7.43
N GLU A 252 29.33 1.47 8.22
CA GLU A 252 28.23 0.70 8.77
C GLU A 252 26.96 0.87 7.93
N LEU A 253 26.02 -0.07 8.07
CA LEU A 253 24.68 0.09 7.52
C LEU A 253 23.93 1.19 8.27
N HIS A 254 23.33 2.11 7.52
CA HIS A 254 22.54 3.20 8.09
C HIS A 254 21.06 3.05 7.76
N ILE A 255 20.18 3.38 8.72
CA ILE A 255 18.74 3.42 8.52
C ILE A 255 18.28 4.87 8.59
N ILE A 256 17.54 5.33 7.57
CA ILE A 256 16.92 6.65 7.57
C ILE A 256 15.53 6.50 8.17
N LYS A 257 15.32 7.09 9.35
CA LYS A 257 14.02 7.09 10.03
C LYS A 257 13.27 8.39 9.79
N PHE A 258 11.97 8.23 9.56
CA PHE A 258 10.99 9.30 9.51
C PHE A 258 10.09 9.16 10.71
N VAL A 259 10.06 10.20 11.53
CA VAL A 259 9.17 10.27 12.69
C VAL A 259 8.24 11.45 12.49
N SER A 260 6.94 11.20 12.66
CA SER A 260 5.92 12.24 12.72
C SER A 260 5.03 11.96 13.92
N GLU A 261 4.63 13.02 14.60
CA GLU A 261 3.65 12.96 15.68
C GLU A 261 2.27 13.28 15.11
N PHE A 262 1.28 12.48 15.48
CA PHE A 262 -0.11 12.64 15.07
C PHE A 262 -1.01 12.72 16.30
N GLN A 263 -1.93 13.68 16.34
CA GLN A 263 -2.87 13.85 17.45
C GLN A 263 -4.32 13.68 16.97
N HIS A 264 -5.04 12.74 17.60
CA HIS A 264 -6.46 12.45 17.35
C HIS A 264 -7.16 12.03 18.65
N ALA A 265 -8.36 12.55 18.89
CA ALA A 265 -9.17 12.29 20.09
C ALA A 265 -8.41 12.46 21.43
N GLY A 266 -7.51 13.45 21.52
CA GLY A 266 -6.69 13.69 22.72
C GLY A 266 -5.53 12.70 22.92
N GLN A 267 -5.38 11.69 22.06
CA GLN A 267 -4.25 10.77 22.05
C GLN A 267 -3.19 11.24 21.05
N THR A 268 -1.92 11.18 21.47
CA THR A 268 -0.77 11.41 20.61
C THR A 268 -0.19 10.07 20.17
N CYS A 269 0.07 9.94 18.86
CA CYS A 269 0.57 8.75 18.22
C CYS A 269 1.85 9.10 17.46
N ASN A 270 2.95 8.41 17.77
CA ASN A 270 4.18 8.53 17.01
C ASN A 270 4.13 7.54 15.86
N ILE A 271 4.13 8.07 14.64
CA ILE A 271 4.15 7.28 13.42
C ILE A 271 5.58 7.31 12.90
N GLU A 272 6.16 6.13 12.71
CA GLU A 272 7.51 5.99 12.18
C GLU A 272 7.55 5.16 10.89
N ALA A 273 8.45 5.54 9.99
CA ALA A 273 8.79 4.75 8.82
C ALA A 273 10.31 4.73 8.66
N SER A 274 10.87 3.57 8.36
CA SER A 274 12.30 3.38 8.17
C SER A 274 12.61 3.02 6.73
N SER A 275 13.70 3.55 6.18
CA SER A 275 14.27 3.03 4.93
C SER A 275 14.82 1.63 5.16
N LEU A 276 15.04 0.89 4.08
CA LEU A 276 15.94 -0.27 4.15
C LEU A 276 17.36 0.21 4.49
N PRO A 277 18.21 -0.65 5.05
CA PRO A 277 19.59 -0.31 5.34
C PRO A 277 20.35 0.17 4.10
N VAL A 278 21.10 1.24 4.29
CA VAL A 278 21.83 1.97 3.28
C VAL A 278 23.33 1.80 3.51
N VAL A 279 24.09 1.63 2.42
CA VAL A 279 25.56 1.66 2.45
C VAL A 279 26.05 3.04 2.01
N VAL A 280 26.88 3.66 2.85
CA VAL A 280 27.52 4.94 2.55
C VAL A 280 28.92 4.71 1.99
N ILE A 281 29.22 5.32 0.84
CA ILE A 281 30.49 5.18 0.13
C ILE A 281 31.19 6.54 -0.04
N SER A 282 32.51 6.52 -0.09
CA SER A 282 33.33 7.72 -0.35
C SER A 282 33.71 7.84 -1.83
N SER A 283 33.90 6.70 -2.52
CA SER A 283 34.30 6.63 -3.93
C SER A 283 33.34 5.77 -4.75
N THR A 284 33.14 6.15 -6.01
CA THR A 284 32.32 5.35 -6.95
C THR A 284 32.93 3.99 -7.29
N SER A 285 34.22 3.79 -7.03
CA SER A 285 34.86 2.47 -7.17
C SER A 285 34.34 1.43 -6.17
N GLN A 286 33.71 1.86 -5.07
CA GLN A 286 33.14 0.98 -4.05
C GLN A 286 31.72 0.51 -4.40
N VAL A 287 31.08 1.08 -5.43
CA VAL A 287 29.70 0.75 -5.82
C VAL A 287 29.48 -0.74 -6.07
N PRO A 288 30.35 -1.48 -6.78
CA PRO A 288 30.14 -2.91 -7.01
C PRO A 288 30.10 -3.69 -5.69
N SER A 289 31.06 -3.47 -4.80
CA SER A 289 31.12 -4.15 -3.50
C SER A 289 29.97 -3.75 -2.59
N ALA A 290 29.62 -2.46 -2.53
CA ALA A 290 28.47 -1.97 -1.78
C ALA A 290 27.16 -2.59 -2.29
N TRP A 291 27.01 -2.77 -3.61
CA TRP A 291 25.85 -3.41 -4.20
C TRP A 291 25.76 -4.90 -3.88
N ALA A 292 26.89 -5.62 -3.80
CA ALA A 292 26.91 -7.00 -3.33
C ALA A 292 26.37 -7.12 -1.91
N SER A 293 26.80 -6.24 -1.00
CA SER A 293 26.29 -6.17 0.38
C SER A 293 24.78 -5.93 0.41
N ILE A 294 24.29 -4.97 -0.38
CA ILE A 294 22.86 -4.67 -0.49
C ILE A 294 22.09 -5.87 -1.03
N MET A 295 22.54 -6.52 -2.12
CA MET A 295 21.86 -7.71 -2.66
C MET A 295 21.82 -8.84 -1.65
N TRP A 296 22.94 -9.16 -1.02
CA TRP A 296 23.05 -10.22 -0.03
C TRP A 296 22.11 -9.98 1.16
N TRP A 297 22.10 -8.76 1.71
CA TRP A 297 21.24 -8.43 2.84
C TRP A 297 19.76 -8.46 2.48
N ASN A 298 19.39 -7.93 1.30
CA ASN A 298 18.00 -7.93 0.84
C ASN A 298 17.50 -9.32 0.48
N MET A 299 18.39 -10.26 0.18
CA MET A 299 18.00 -11.65 -0.05
C MET A 299 17.63 -12.38 1.24
N LEU A 300 18.43 -12.19 2.29
CA LEU A 300 18.35 -12.97 3.53
C LEU A 300 17.42 -12.37 4.58
N SER A 301 17.31 -11.04 4.65
CA SER A 301 16.50 -10.38 5.68
C SER A 301 15.02 -10.48 5.32
N THR A 302 14.24 -11.24 6.09
CA THR A 302 12.83 -11.53 5.77
C THR A 302 11.82 -10.62 6.48
N SER A 303 12.14 -10.05 7.65
CA SER A 303 11.21 -9.20 8.39
C SER A 303 11.90 -8.27 9.40
N GLU A 304 11.20 -7.21 9.82
CA GLU A 304 11.61 -6.29 10.88
C GLU A 304 11.59 -6.96 12.28
N PRO A 305 12.43 -6.52 13.24
CA PRO A 305 13.42 -5.44 13.13
C PRO A 305 14.67 -5.84 12.34
N TRP A 306 15.17 -4.90 11.53
CA TRP A 306 16.33 -5.12 10.66
C TRP A 306 17.58 -5.46 11.48
N ASN A 307 18.07 -6.68 11.31
CA ASN A 307 19.27 -7.11 12.02
C ASN A 307 20.52 -6.56 11.30
N LEU A 308 21.04 -5.43 11.79
CA LEU A 308 22.28 -4.83 11.28
C LEU A 308 23.52 -5.68 11.57
N SER A 309 23.46 -6.61 12.53
CA SER A 309 24.57 -7.50 12.88
C SER A 309 24.81 -8.63 11.86
N LEU A 310 23.92 -8.77 10.85
CA LEU A 310 24.07 -9.76 9.78
C LEU A 310 25.39 -9.62 8.98
N PHE A 311 26.01 -8.43 8.98
CA PHE A 311 27.30 -8.21 8.32
C PHE A 311 28.51 -8.64 9.15
N ILE A 312 28.35 -8.84 10.46
CA ILE A 312 29.45 -9.28 11.34
C ILE A 312 29.73 -10.77 11.09
N ASN A 313 28.68 -11.57 10.92
CA ASN A 313 28.75 -12.99 10.57
C ASN A 313 27.72 -13.31 9.49
N PRO A 314 28.06 -13.12 8.20
CA PRO A 314 27.11 -13.29 7.11
C PRO A 314 26.72 -14.77 6.93
N PRO A 315 25.45 -15.17 7.14
CA PRO A 315 24.99 -16.49 6.74
C PRO A 315 25.22 -16.76 5.24
N PRO A 316 25.49 -18.02 4.87
CA PRO A 316 25.65 -18.39 3.47
C PRO A 316 24.32 -18.24 2.72
N LEU A 317 24.40 -17.72 1.50
CA LEU A 317 23.25 -17.63 0.60
C LEU A 317 23.10 -18.97 -0.15
N THR A 318 21.87 -19.47 -0.29
CA THR A 318 21.62 -20.65 -1.11
C THR A 318 21.84 -20.34 -2.59
N TRP A 319 22.22 -21.34 -3.39
CA TRP A 319 22.41 -21.14 -4.83
C TRP A 319 21.12 -20.66 -5.51
N GLU A 320 19.95 -21.16 -5.10
CA GLU A 320 18.66 -20.77 -5.68
C GLU A 320 18.43 -19.27 -5.55
N GLN A 321 18.58 -18.75 -4.33
CA GLN A 321 18.46 -17.31 -4.05
C GLN A 321 19.50 -16.49 -4.83
N LEU A 322 20.76 -16.94 -4.85
CA LEU A 322 21.83 -16.22 -5.56
C LEU A 322 21.60 -16.20 -7.07
N SER A 323 21.25 -17.34 -7.67
CA SER A 323 21.01 -17.48 -9.10
C SER A 323 19.85 -16.61 -9.56
N GLN A 324 18.80 -16.51 -8.74
CA GLN A 324 17.65 -15.65 -8.99
C GLN A 324 18.05 -14.17 -8.94
N ALA A 325 18.78 -13.75 -7.90
CA ALA A 325 19.27 -12.38 -7.77
C ALA A 325 20.20 -11.98 -8.93
N LEU A 326 21.08 -12.89 -9.36
CA LEU A 326 21.94 -12.69 -10.53
C LEU A 326 21.11 -12.52 -11.80
N SER A 327 20.15 -13.41 -12.05
CA SER A 327 19.27 -13.32 -13.23
C SER A 327 18.51 -11.99 -13.28
N TRP A 328 18.03 -11.49 -12.13
CA TRP A 328 17.39 -10.18 -12.01
C TRP A 328 18.32 -9.01 -12.40
N GLN A 329 19.62 -9.09 -12.12
CA GLN A 329 20.56 -8.05 -12.55
C GLN A 329 20.64 -7.96 -14.08
N PHE A 330 20.71 -9.12 -14.76
CA PHE A 330 20.75 -9.17 -16.22
C PHE A 330 19.42 -8.77 -16.84
N LEU A 331 18.29 -9.15 -16.23
CA LEU A 331 16.97 -8.72 -16.64
C LEU A 331 16.81 -7.19 -16.56
N THR A 332 17.24 -6.59 -15.45
CA THR A 332 17.14 -5.13 -15.23
C THR A 332 18.01 -4.33 -16.20
N VAL A 333 19.21 -4.82 -16.51
CA VAL A 333 20.19 -4.11 -17.34
C VAL A 333 20.00 -4.36 -18.83
N GLY A 334 19.73 -5.61 -19.21
CA GLY A 334 19.74 -6.07 -20.59
C GLY A 334 18.39 -6.58 -21.10
N GLN A 335 17.31 -6.46 -20.31
CA GLN A 335 15.96 -6.93 -20.65
C GLN A 335 15.85 -8.44 -20.94
N ARG A 336 16.88 -9.20 -20.58
CA ARG A 336 16.95 -10.66 -20.67
C ARG A 336 17.72 -11.19 -19.48
N GLY A 337 17.13 -12.13 -18.74
CA GLY A 337 17.77 -12.82 -17.62
C GLY A 337 18.81 -13.84 -18.07
N LEU A 338 19.28 -14.65 -17.11
CA LEU A 338 20.19 -15.76 -17.36
C LEU A 338 19.43 -17.08 -17.55
N ASP A 339 19.87 -17.89 -18.51
CA ASP A 339 19.36 -19.25 -18.72
C ASP A 339 20.07 -20.28 -17.82
N GLU A 340 19.55 -21.51 -17.77
CA GLU A 340 20.07 -22.57 -16.91
C GLU A 340 21.53 -22.96 -17.23
N ASN A 341 21.91 -22.93 -18.51
CA ASN A 341 23.29 -23.26 -18.93
C ASN A 341 24.27 -22.17 -18.48
N GLN A 342 23.87 -20.91 -18.60
CA GLN A 342 24.63 -19.75 -18.13
C GLN A 342 24.77 -19.76 -16.61
N LEU A 343 23.68 -20.08 -15.90
CA LEU A 343 23.67 -20.20 -14.44
C LEU A 343 24.54 -21.37 -13.95
N SER A 344 24.51 -22.52 -14.64
CA SER A 344 25.39 -23.66 -14.34
C SER A 344 26.87 -23.26 -14.45
N MET A 345 27.27 -22.55 -15.50
CA MET A 345 28.66 -22.07 -15.65
C MET A 345 29.05 -21.11 -14.51
N LEU A 346 28.14 -20.24 -14.09
CA LEU A 346 28.39 -19.35 -12.95
C LEU A 346 28.49 -20.12 -11.63
N ARG A 347 27.69 -21.17 -11.44
CA ARG A 347 27.73 -22.00 -10.22
C ARG A 347 29.12 -22.56 -9.96
N ASP A 348 29.74 -23.10 -11.00
CA ASP A 348 31.06 -23.73 -10.90
C ASP A 348 32.19 -22.70 -10.67
N LYS A 349 31.92 -21.42 -10.92
CA LYS A 349 32.92 -20.34 -10.93
C LYS A 349 32.84 -19.39 -9.75
N ILE A 350 31.73 -19.36 -9.00
CA ILE A 350 31.53 -18.36 -7.95
C ILE A 350 32.59 -18.46 -6.84
N ASN A 351 33.29 -17.34 -6.65
CA ASN A 351 34.21 -17.05 -5.56
C ASN A 351 34.06 -15.58 -5.11
N GLU A 352 34.81 -15.16 -4.09
CA GLU A 352 34.73 -13.81 -3.50
C GLU A 352 34.90 -12.65 -4.51
N ASN A 353 35.66 -12.85 -5.59
CA ASN A 353 35.95 -11.81 -6.59
C ASN A 353 35.05 -11.87 -7.82
N THR A 354 34.14 -12.85 -7.89
CA THR A 354 33.30 -13.09 -9.07
C THR A 354 32.30 -11.97 -9.31
N TRP A 355 31.79 -11.34 -8.24
CA TRP A 355 30.81 -10.26 -8.37
C TRP A 355 31.36 -9.03 -9.11
N ILE A 356 32.60 -8.60 -8.81
CA ILE A 356 33.22 -7.45 -9.49
C ILE A 356 33.32 -7.71 -10.99
N TRP A 357 33.66 -8.93 -11.38
CA TRP A 357 33.69 -9.36 -12.78
C TRP A 357 32.30 -9.36 -13.43
N ILE A 358 31.27 -9.88 -12.73
CA ILE A 358 29.87 -9.85 -13.21
C ILE A 358 29.37 -8.40 -13.35
N ASP A 359 29.65 -7.53 -12.39
CA ASP A 359 29.27 -6.11 -12.47
C ASP A 359 29.98 -5.40 -13.62
N GLY A 360 31.26 -5.74 -13.89
CA GLY A 360 31.99 -5.29 -15.06
C GLY A 360 31.31 -5.68 -16.38
N ILE A 361 30.79 -6.91 -16.46
CA ILE A 361 29.98 -7.41 -17.60
C ILE A 361 28.65 -6.68 -17.69
N LEU A 362 27.93 -6.47 -16.58
CA LEU A 362 26.66 -5.73 -16.59
C LEU A 362 26.86 -4.30 -17.11
N ASP A 363 27.94 -3.62 -16.69
CA ASP A 363 28.28 -2.30 -17.20
C ASP A 363 28.68 -2.32 -18.70
N LEU A 364 29.35 -3.39 -19.16
CA LEU A 364 29.63 -3.61 -20.59
C LEU A 364 28.34 -3.76 -21.40
N ILE A 365 27.41 -4.59 -20.92
CA ILE A 365 26.10 -4.79 -21.54
C ILE A 365 25.36 -3.47 -21.60
N LYS A 366 25.20 -2.79 -20.46
CA LYS A 366 24.46 -1.54 -20.32
C LYS A 366 24.93 -0.46 -21.31
N LYS A 367 26.23 -0.36 -21.54
CA LYS A 367 26.81 0.72 -22.34
C LYS A 367 26.90 0.40 -23.83
N HIS A 368 27.14 -0.87 -24.19
CA HIS A 368 27.52 -1.21 -25.57
C HIS A 368 26.76 -2.40 -26.17
N LEU A 369 26.15 -3.28 -25.37
CA LEU A 369 25.64 -4.57 -25.86
C LEU A 369 24.17 -4.84 -25.48
N VAL A 370 23.42 -3.84 -25.01
CA VAL A 370 22.03 -4.03 -24.54
C VAL A 370 21.17 -4.73 -25.57
N ASP A 371 21.16 -4.25 -26.82
CA ASP A 371 20.29 -4.81 -27.86
C ASP A 371 20.73 -6.23 -28.25
N LEU A 372 22.04 -6.46 -28.40
CA LEU A 372 22.60 -7.77 -28.74
C LEU A 372 22.34 -8.81 -27.65
N TRP A 373 22.38 -8.38 -26.39
CA TRP A 373 22.06 -9.23 -25.24
C TRP A 373 20.57 -9.53 -25.19
N ARG A 374 19.71 -8.50 -25.27
CA ARG A 374 18.24 -8.65 -25.26
C ARG A 374 17.78 -9.66 -26.30
N ASP A 375 18.33 -9.53 -27.51
CA ASP A 375 17.89 -10.30 -28.65
C ASP A 375 18.57 -11.68 -28.76
N GLY A 376 19.29 -12.10 -27.72
CA GLY A 376 19.86 -13.44 -27.61
C GLY A 376 21.05 -13.73 -28.51
N SER A 377 21.63 -12.71 -29.15
CA SER A 377 22.78 -12.89 -30.05
C SER A 377 24.11 -13.17 -29.31
N ILE A 378 24.12 -12.98 -27.99
CA ILE A 378 25.27 -13.23 -27.11
C ILE A 378 24.96 -14.44 -26.23
N MET A 379 25.77 -15.50 -26.33
CA MET A 379 25.70 -16.64 -25.41
C MET A 379 26.25 -16.27 -24.03
N GLY A 380 27.28 -15.42 -23.96
CA GLY A 380 27.72 -14.79 -22.71
C GLY A 380 28.49 -15.75 -21.79
N PHE A 381 27.79 -16.44 -20.90
CA PHE A 381 28.42 -17.31 -19.88
C PHE A 381 28.57 -18.74 -20.41
N VAL A 382 29.74 -19.03 -20.95
CA VAL A 382 30.14 -20.37 -21.40
C VAL A 382 31.64 -20.52 -21.23
N SER A 383 32.07 -21.66 -20.67
CA SER A 383 33.49 -21.94 -20.45
C SER A 383 34.22 -22.11 -21.78
N ARG A 384 35.55 -21.90 -21.77
CA ARG A 384 36.39 -22.12 -22.95
C ARG A 384 36.27 -23.56 -23.49
N GLU A 385 36.25 -24.53 -22.59
CA GLU A 385 36.14 -25.95 -22.96
C GLU A 385 34.78 -26.27 -23.56
N ARG A 386 33.68 -25.80 -22.94
CA ARG A 386 32.34 -25.99 -23.50
C ARG A 386 32.17 -25.29 -24.85
N THR A 387 32.74 -24.10 -25.02
CA THR A 387 32.75 -23.38 -26.31
C THR A 387 33.45 -24.20 -27.39
N ARG A 388 34.58 -24.84 -27.07
CA ARG A 388 35.32 -25.70 -27.99
C ARG A 388 34.47 -26.89 -28.43
N LEU A 389 33.85 -27.59 -27.49
CA LEU A 389 32.97 -28.73 -27.78
C LEU A 389 31.78 -28.34 -28.67
N LEU A 390 31.08 -27.24 -28.33
CA LEU A 390 29.91 -26.78 -29.09
C LEU A 390 30.25 -26.36 -30.54
N LEU A 391 31.44 -25.82 -30.77
CA LEU A 391 31.87 -25.37 -32.10
C LEU A 391 32.50 -26.50 -32.93
N GLN A 392 33.12 -27.51 -32.31
CA GLN A 392 33.72 -28.64 -33.03
C GLN A 392 32.67 -29.47 -33.79
N GLU A 393 31.45 -29.54 -33.29
CA GLU A 393 30.34 -30.25 -33.92
C GLU A 393 29.67 -29.46 -35.07
N LYS A 394 30.15 -28.24 -35.36
CA LYS A 394 29.52 -27.32 -36.31
C LYS A 394 30.36 -27.08 -37.56
N GLN A 395 29.69 -26.68 -38.64
CA GLN A 395 30.32 -26.34 -39.93
C GLN A 395 31.27 -25.14 -39.81
N ALA A 396 32.28 -25.10 -40.67
CA ALA A 396 33.25 -24.02 -40.74
C ALA A 396 32.58 -22.63 -40.85
N GLY A 397 33.13 -21.68 -40.10
CA GLY A 397 32.61 -20.31 -40.03
C GLY A 397 31.48 -20.09 -39.02
N ASN A 398 31.06 -21.13 -38.29
CA ASN A 398 30.27 -20.96 -37.08
C ASN A 398 31.10 -20.26 -35.99
N PHE A 399 30.50 -19.25 -35.35
CA PHE A 399 31.12 -18.52 -34.27
C PHE A 399 30.16 -18.29 -33.10
N LEU A 400 30.74 -18.13 -31.92
CA LEU A 400 30.04 -17.98 -30.65
C LEU A 400 30.58 -16.77 -29.91
N ILE A 401 29.69 -15.95 -29.36
CA ILE A 401 30.05 -14.76 -28.57
C ILE A 401 29.90 -15.05 -27.07
N ARG A 402 30.98 -14.83 -26.31
CA ARG A 402 31.03 -15.07 -24.86
C ARG A 402 31.73 -13.92 -24.12
N PHE A 403 31.49 -13.82 -22.82
CA PHE A 403 32.22 -12.90 -21.96
C PHE A 403 33.60 -13.46 -21.61
N SER A 404 34.58 -12.55 -21.53
CA SER A 404 35.94 -12.90 -21.15
C SER A 404 36.02 -13.20 -19.67
N GLU A 405 36.59 -14.35 -19.36
CA GLU A 405 36.81 -14.84 -18.01
C GLU A 405 38.02 -14.20 -17.32
N SER A 406 38.91 -13.56 -18.09
CA SER A 406 40.20 -13.02 -17.60
C SER A 406 40.22 -11.51 -17.44
N SER A 407 39.18 -10.79 -17.85
CA SER A 407 39.11 -9.33 -17.77
C SER A 407 38.23 -8.89 -16.59
N LYS A 408 38.80 -8.22 -15.59
CA LYS A 408 38.06 -7.73 -14.41
C LYS A 408 36.99 -6.69 -14.76
N ASP A 409 37.28 -5.81 -15.71
CA ASP A 409 36.38 -4.71 -16.10
C ASP A 409 35.26 -5.13 -17.06
N GLY A 410 35.19 -6.43 -17.38
CA GLY A 410 34.29 -6.99 -18.39
C GLY A 410 34.82 -6.78 -19.81
N ALA A 411 34.85 -7.87 -20.58
CA ALA A 411 35.17 -7.83 -22.01
C ALA A 411 34.37 -8.90 -22.75
N VAL A 412 34.16 -8.71 -24.05
CA VAL A 412 33.49 -9.66 -24.93
C VAL A 412 34.51 -10.27 -25.89
N THR A 413 34.41 -11.57 -26.14
CA THR A 413 35.23 -12.28 -27.13
C THR A 413 34.34 -13.19 -27.96
N PHE A 414 34.79 -13.54 -29.14
CA PHE A 414 34.16 -14.55 -29.95
C PHE A 414 35.17 -15.62 -30.37
N SER A 415 34.66 -16.84 -30.52
CA SER A 415 35.43 -18.01 -30.94
C SER A 415 34.75 -18.60 -32.17
N TRP A 416 35.52 -19.10 -33.12
CA TRP A 416 35.01 -19.62 -34.39
C TRP A 416 35.75 -20.89 -34.81
N VAL A 417 35.09 -21.76 -35.57
CA VAL A 417 35.66 -23.03 -36.04
C VAL A 417 36.12 -22.94 -37.49
N ASP A 418 37.34 -23.39 -37.74
CA ASP A 418 37.84 -23.68 -39.08
C ASP A 418 37.92 -25.19 -39.31
N GLN A 419 37.61 -25.65 -40.52
CA GLN A 419 37.65 -27.07 -40.92
C GLN A 419 38.65 -27.30 -42.06
N SER A 420 39.76 -26.55 -42.07
CA SER A 420 40.79 -26.70 -43.11
C SER A 420 41.40 -28.11 -43.18
N ASN A 421 41.51 -28.84 -42.06
CA ASN A 421 41.93 -30.27 -42.00
C ASN A 421 41.29 -31.00 -40.81
N GLU A 422 41.47 -30.47 -39.59
CA GLU A 422 40.86 -30.90 -38.33
C GLU A 422 40.07 -29.71 -37.75
N PRO A 423 38.93 -29.92 -37.06
CA PRO A 423 38.13 -28.83 -36.51
C PRO A 423 38.91 -28.07 -35.43
N HIS A 424 39.46 -26.91 -35.81
CA HIS A 424 40.24 -26.06 -34.93
C HIS A 424 39.42 -24.83 -34.52
N VAL A 425 39.33 -24.59 -33.21
CA VAL A 425 38.57 -23.47 -32.65
C VAL A 425 39.53 -22.32 -32.34
N HIS A 426 39.40 -21.24 -33.10
CA HIS A 426 40.16 -20.02 -32.89
C HIS A 426 39.43 -19.11 -31.89
N ALA A 427 40.15 -18.61 -30.88
CA ALA A 427 39.63 -17.62 -29.93
C ALA A 427 40.31 -16.27 -30.14
N ILE A 428 39.51 -15.20 -30.19
CA ILE A 428 40.02 -13.84 -30.45
C ILE A 428 40.28 -13.11 -29.13
N GLN A 429 41.24 -12.20 -29.14
CA GLN A 429 41.54 -11.36 -27.98
C GLN A 429 40.27 -10.61 -27.52
N PRO A 430 39.98 -10.58 -26.21
CA PRO A 430 38.78 -9.92 -25.70
C PRO A 430 38.75 -8.42 -25.98
N TYR A 431 37.59 -7.95 -26.45
CA TYR A 431 37.28 -6.54 -26.63
C TYR A 431 36.67 -5.95 -25.35
N THR A 432 37.36 -4.95 -24.82
CA THR A 432 36.97 -4.17 -23.64
C THR A 432 36.09 -2.98 -24.01
N LYS A 433 35.59 -2.26 -23.00
CA LYS A 433 34.86 -0.99 -23.18
C LYS A 433 35.64 0.04 -24.01
N LYS A 434 36.98 0.03 -23.94
CA LYS A 434 37.83 0.96 -24.70
C LYS A 434 37.69 0.72 -26.20
N GLU A 435 37.77 -0.53 -26.64
CA GLU A 435 37.63 -0.87 -28.06
C GLU A 435 36.17 -0.72 -28.53
N LEU A 436 35.20 -1.13 -27.71
CA LEU A 436 33.78 -1.00 -28.03
C LEU A 436 33.28 0.45 -28.08
N SER A 437 34.01 1.39 -27.45
CA SER A 437 33.75 2.82 -27.58
C SER A 437 34.22 3.38 -28.92
N VAL A 438 35.19 2.73 -29.58
CA VAL A 438 35.73 3.14 -30.89
C VAL A 438 34.99 2.46 -32.04
N SER A 439 34.59 1.20 -31.88
CA SER A 439 33.84 0.46 -32.89
C SER A 439 32.81 -0.45 -32.24
N THR A 440 31.59 -0.46 -32.78
CA THR A 440 30.52 -1.31 -32.26
C THR A 440 30.88 -2.80 -32.45
N LEU A 441 30.37 -3.68 -31.57
CA LEU A 441 30.62 -5.12 -31.71
C LEU A 441 30.18 -5.67 -33.08
N PRO A 442 29.01 -5.29 -33.65
CA PRO A 442 28.63 -5.69 -35.00
C PRO A 442 29.63 -5.22 -36.06
N ASP A 443 30.11 -3.97 -36.00
CA ASP A 443 31.10 -3.45 -36.95
C ASP A 443 32.43 -4.21 -36.86
N ILE A 444 32.87 -4.57 -35.64
CA ILE A 444 34.04 -5.42 -35.42
C ILE A 444 33.85 -6.78 -36.07
N ILE A 445 32.69 -7.42 -35.86
CA ILE A 445 32.36 -8.73 -36.45
C ILE A 445 32.36 -8.65 -37.98
N TYR A 446 31.81 -7.59 -38.59
CA TYR A 446 31.78 -7.44 -40.05
C TYR A 446 33.15 -7.17 -40.66
N ARG A 447 33.98 -6.34 -40.00
CA ARG A 447 35.30 -5.93 -40.49
C ARG A 447 36.42 -6.92 -40.12
N TYR A 448 36.12 -7.94 -39.32
CA TYR A 448 37.12 -8.92 -38.91
C TYR A 448 37.69 -9.67 -40.13
N SER A 449 39.02 -9.70 -40.22
CA SER A 449 39.76 -10.40 -41.28
C SER A 449 41.04 -11.00 -40.70
N LEU A 450 41.44 -12.18 -41.16
CA LEU A 450 42.67 -12.84 -40.75
C LEU A 450 43.88 -12.24 -41.48
N SER A 451 44.96 -11.98 -40.75
CA SER A 451 46.21 -11.41 -41.28
C SER A 451 46.84 -12.28 -42.38
N SER A 452 46.58 -13.59 -42.35
CA SER A 452 47.11 -14.60 -43.29
C SER A 452 46.31 -14.70 -44.59
N GLN A 453 45.05 -14.27 -44.62
CA GLN A 453 44.17 -14.34 -45.79
C GLN A 453 43.42 -13.00 -45.94
N ARG A 454 43.99 -12.08 -46.74
CA ARG A 454 43.61 -10.66 -46.81
C ARG A 454 42.21 -10.33 -47.36
N SER A 455 41.30 -11.28 -47.56
CA SER A 455 40.02 -10.98 -48.22
C SER A 455 38.77 -11.67 -47.69
N ARG A 456 38.85 -12.62 -46.75
CA ARG A 456 37.65 -13.33 -46.28
C ARG A 456 37.46 -13.23 -44.77
N ASN A 457 36.29 -12.76 -44.37
CA ASN A 457 35.85 -12.76 -42.98
C ASN A 457 35.43 -14.20 -42.60
N PRO A 458 36.09 -14.86 -41.64
CA PRO A 458 35.78 -16.23 -41.24
C PRO A 458 34.46 -16.36 -40.47
N LEU A 459 33.88 -15.25 -39.99
CA LEU A 459 32.64 -15.24 -39.21
C LEU A 459 31.45 -15.22 -40.17
N VAL A 460 30.77 -16.36 -40.31
CA VAL A 460 29.67 -16.53 -41.28
C VAL A 460 28.34 -16.84 -40.58
N TYR A 461 28.35 -17.76 -39.62
CA TYR A 461 27.15 -18.20 -38.91
C TYR A 461 27.31 -17.95 -37.40
N LEU A 462 26.38 -17.23 -36.79
CA LEU A 462 26.27 -17.18 -35.34
C LEU A 462 25.67 -18.50 -34.84
N TYR A 463 26.29 -19.09 -33.81
CA TYR A 463 25.81 -20.32 -33.20
C TYR A 463 24.29 -20.24 -32.84
N PRO A 464 23.49 -21.28 -33.13
CA PRO A 464 23.93 -22.59 -33.63
C PRO A 464 24.15 -22.70 -35.13
N ASP A 465 23.48 -21.90 -35.98
CA ASP A 465 23.63 -21.90 -37.47
C ASP A 465 22.89 -20.68 -38.10
N ILE A 466 22.89 -19.52 -37.42
CA ILE A 466 22.16 -18.33 -37.83
C ILE A 466 23.05 -17.48 -38.75
N PRO A 467 22.66 -17.15 -39.99
CA PRO A 467 23.47 -16.30 -40.86
C PRO A 467 23.82 -14.96 -40.20
N LYS A 468 25.08 -14.53 -40.31
CA LYS A 468 25.59 -13.28 -39.70
C LYS A 468 24.71 -12.07 -40.01
N ASP A 469 24.26 -11.92 -41.25
CA ASP A 469 23.41 -10.80 -41.64
C ASP A 469 22.02 -10.84 -41.00
N THR A 470 21.47 -12.04 -40.77
CA THR A 470 20.21 -12.21 -40.03
C THR A 470 20.36 -11.82 -38.57
N ALA A 471 21.48 -12.18 -37.93
CA ALA A 471 21.72 -11.88 -36.53
C ALA A 471 22.10 -10.39 -36.30
N PHE A 472 22.98 -9.83 -37.13
CA PHE A 472 23.61 -8.53 -36.88
C PHE A 472 23.22 -7.43 -37.87
N GLY A 473 22.51 -7.74 -38.96
CA GLY A 473 22.23 -6.80 -40.05
C GLY A 473 21.50 -5.54 -39.61
N ARG A 474 20.58 -5.65 -38.65
CA ARG A 474 19.82 -4.52 -38.08
C ARG A 474 20.66 -3.53 -37.27
N TYR A 475 21.86 -3.93 -36.82
CA TYR A 475 22.76 -3.06 -36.05
C TYR A 475 23.89 -2.50 -36.87
N LYS A 476 23.88 -2.74 -38.19
CA LYS A 476 24.88 -2.19 -39.08
C LYS A 476 24.78 -0.67 -39.04
N SER A 477 25.89 -0.01 -38.75
CA SER A 477 26.01 1.44 -38.87
C SER A 477 25.76 1.83 -40.33
N CYS A 478 24.51 2.12 -40.70
CA CYS A 478 24.18 2.67 -42.00
C CYS A 478 24.75 4.09 -42.00
N GLY A 479 25.65 4.40 -42.94
CA GLY A 479 26.31 5.70 -43.06
C GLY A 479 25.39 6.83 -43.51
N ILE A 480 24.25 7.01 -42.85
CA ILE A 480 23.33 8.12 -43.08
C ILE A 480 23.11 8.82 -41.74
N THR A 481 23.59 10.06 -41.69
CA THR A 481 23.27 11.09 -40.71
C THR A 481 21.79 11.07 -40.30
N SER A 482 21.52 10.70 -39.05
CA SER A 482 20.32 11.14 -38.33
C SER A 482 20.75 11.88 -37.06
N ARG A 483 21.21 13.12 -37.26
CA ARG A 483 20.90 14.19 -36.28
C ARG A 483 19.39 14.45 -36.40
N LEU A 484 18.79 14.91 -35.30
CA LEU A 484 17.34 15.02 -35.00
C LEU A 484 16.85 13.71 -34.34
N THR A 485 16.51 13.64 -33.06
CA THR A 485 15.86 14.64 -32.20
C THR A 485 16.35 14.54 -30.74
N ALA A 486 17.16 15.48 -30.31
CA ALA A 486 17.44 15.75 -28.90
C ALA A 486 17.30 17.24 -28.69
N ASP A 487 16.06 17.75 -28.72
CA ASP A 487 15.73 19.08 -28.25
C ASP A 487 14.23 19.16 -28.00
N HIS A 488 13.85 19.12 -26.72
CA HIS A 488 12.86 20.00 -26.07
C HIS A 488 12.39 19.39 -24.74
N PHE A 489 13.14 19.65 -23.67
CA PHE A 489 12.53 19.87 -22.36
C PHE A 489 13.19 21.10 -21.74
N LYS A 490 12.56 22.25 -21.99
CA LYS A 490 12.80 23.51 -21.29
C LYS A 490 12.60 23.28 -19.79
N LYS A 491 13.65 23.54 -19.01
CA LYS A 491 13.59 23.72 -17.56
C LYS A 491 12.94 25.08 -17.29
N SER A 492 11.65 25.13 -17.01
CA SER A 492 11.04 26.30 -16.37
C SER A 492 11.49 26.31 -14.90
N ARG A 493 12.18 27.39 -14.52
CA ARG A 493 12.32 27.80 -13.12
C ARG A 493 10.98 28.41 -12.72
N GLU A 494 10.21 27.67 -11.94
CA GLU A 494 9.21 28.27 -11.05
C GLU A 494 9.74 28.15 -9.62
N GLN A 495 10.22 29.28 -9.09
CA GLN A 495 10.15 29.54 -7.67
C GLN A 495 8.67 29.74 -7.37
N ASN A 496 8.02 28.80 -6.68
CA ASN A 496 6.74 29.07 -6.06
C ASN A 496 6.54 28.24 -4.80
N ASN A 497 5.93 28.93 -3.83
CA ASN A 497 5.56 28.55 -2.49
C ASN A 497 5.10 27.10 -2.33
N VAL A 498 5.54 26.49 -1.22
CA VAL A 498 5.09 25.19 -0.73
C VAL A 498 3.57 25.22 -0.57
N MET A 499 2.86 24.60 -1.51
CA MET A 499 1.45 24.22 -1.35
C MET A 499 1.40 22.69 -1.31
N CYS A 500 1.10 22.16 -0.13
CA CYS A 500 1.05 20.73 0.15
C CYS A 500 -0.22 20.12 -0.48
N CYS A 501 -0.10 19.62 -1.71
CA CYS A 501 -1.18 18.94 -2.41
C CYS A 501 -0.69 17.57 -2.91
N LYS A 502 -0.53 16.60 -1.99
CA LYS A 502 -0.59 15.12 -2.17
C LYS A 502 -0.01 14.45 -0.91
N ASN A 503 -0.56 13.31 -0.48
CA ASN A 503 -0.11 12.50 0.70
C ASN A 503 1.25 11.82 0.49
N VAL A 504 2.08 12.37 -0.39
CA VAL A 504 3.34 11.84 -0.87
C VAL A 504 4.36 12.93 -0.67
N ILE A 505 5.34 12.66 0.19
CA ILE A 505 6.42 13.62 0.46
C ILE A 505 7.68 13.04 -0.18
N THR A 506 8.19 13.73 -1.21
CA THR A 506 9.51 13.43 -1.76
C THR A 506 10.53 14.33 -1.10
N ILE A 507 11.48 13.72 -0.41
CA ILE A 507 12.56 14.41 0.28
C ILE A 507 13.79 14.30 -0.60
N THR A 508 14.41 15.44 -0.88
CA THR A 508 15.74 15.51 -1.51
C THR A 508 16.70 16.04 -0.46
N VAL A 509 17.75 15.27 -0.16
CA VAL A 509 18.79 15.59 0.84
C VAL A 509 20.09 15.89 0.14
#